data_AF-A0A925SLP6-F1
#
_entry.id   AF-A0A925SLP6-F1
#
_cell.length_a   1.000
_cell.length_b   1.000
_cell.length_c   1.000
_cell.angle_alpha   90.00
_cell.angle_beta   90.00
_cell.angle_gamma   90.00
#
_symmetry.space_group_name_H-M   'P 1'
#
loop_
_entity.id
_entity.type
_entity.pdbx_description
1 polymer ?
#
loop_
_entity_poly.entity_id
_entity_poly.type
_entity_poly.pdbx_seq_one_letter_code
_entity_poly.pdbx_strand_id
1 'polypeptide(L)'
;MTSPTRKVLATTLLAQMAALGSLSAQTIWDGGGADTNINTAANWNNDVVNLLNGTQAATFGTAGSTATMNVAGAFTSLTFNRDNAAGFTVNGASNLTVSASGSGATANLSVSNTAGNGVSTISAPLRVNTDAGGTRLLVIDNRENGTTGESLVISGGLAATTPANGYGLRFGGSGSTRITGTLANVGTTNIQQASIAGQPFSGTVTIAGNQALTSVNVQIGSTGGSVDGQVGSTARIVMGDSVSDVQSWAGTSVLQAATVQIKSTATLSGGVSLSNGASNGSSGGTLDVSGNLSATALAIGGAAYSGVLKVSGNATFSGAITSGATAGSKIVGGGASNGTLTLASGTVGSAVALGGAGTNENNLAVVKATTGTLTVSSANNTYSGGTTIVDGGGSGSFAIALGANHALGSGPLAIGTL
;
A
#
# COMPACT_ATOMS: atom_id res chain seq x y z
N MET A 1 -13.20 -63.56 -27.13
CA MET A 1 -12.69 -62.68 -28.21
C MET A 1 -12.95 -61.23 -27.82
N THR A 2 -11.97 -60.54 -27.24
CA THR A 2 -12.09 -59.10 -26.94
C THR A 2 -12.01 -58.33 -28.26
N SER A 3 -13.10 -57.66 -28.62
CA SER A 3 -13.21 -56.93 -29.89
C SER A 3 -12.05 -55.94 -30.06
N PRO A 4 -11.31 -55.95 -31.18
CA PRO A 4 -10.15 -55.09 -31.42
C PRO A 4 -10.49 -53.59 -31.31
N THR A 5 -11.73 -53.18 -31.59
CA THR A 5 -12.19 -51.80 -31.44
C THR A 5 -12.26 -51.32 -29.99
N ARG A 6 -12.55 -52.19 -29.01
CA ARG A 6 -12.53 -51.79 -27.58
C ARG A 6 -11.11 -51.60 -27.07
N LYS A 7 -10.15 -52.36 -27.60
CA LYS A 7 -8.73 -52.23 -27.24
C LYS A 7 -8.16 -50.91 -27.75
N VAL A 8 -8.46 -50.54 -29.00
CA VAL A 8 -8.05 -49.26 -29.58
C VAL A 8 -8.67 -48.09 -28.80
N LEU A 9 -9.97 -48.12 -28.51
CA LEU A 9 -10.64 -47.01 -27.80
C LEU A 9 -10.09 -46.82 -26.37
N ALA A 10 -9.78 -47.91 -25.66
CA ALA A 10 -9.20 -47.85 -24.33
C ALA A 10 -7.75 -47.31 -24.36
N THR A 11 -6.94 -47.70 -25.34
CA THR A 11 -5.57 -47.19 -25.48
C THR A 11 -5.54 -45.71 -25.86
N THR A 12 -6.44 -45.26 -26.75
CA THR A 12 -6.54 -43.85 -27.13
C THR A 12 -7.03 -42.98 -25.97
N LEU A 13 -8.00 -43.46 -25.19
CA LEU A 13 -8.50 -42.75 -24.01
C LEU A 13 -7.42 -42.66 -22.91
N LEU A 14 -6.67 -43.73 -22.68
CA LEU A 14 -5.56 -43.73 -21.70
C LEU A 14 -4.42 -42.78 -22.13
N ALA A 15 -4.11 -42.73 -23.43
CA ALA A 15 -3.12 -41.78 -23.97
C ALA A 15 -3.61 -40.32 -23.86
N GLN A 16 -4.90 -40.06 -24.11
CA GLN A 16 -5.49 -38.73 -23.90
C GLN A 16 -5.54 -38.34 -22.42
N MET A 17 -5.84 -39.29 -21.52
CA MET A 17 -5.82 -39.04 -20.08
C MET A 17 -4.40 -38.84 -19.53
N ALA A 18 -3.39 -39.54 -20.06
CA ALA A 18 -1.98 -39.30 -19.74
C ALA A 18 -1.50 -37.93 -20.27
N ALA A 19 -1.94 -37.53 -21.47
CA ALA A 19 -1.67 -36.20 -22.01
C ALA A 19 -2.33 -35.08 -21.18
N LEU A 20 -3.55 -35.32 -20.68
CA LEU A 20 -4.24 -34.41 -19.75
C LEU A 20 -3.52 -34.28 -18.40
N GLY A 21 -2.93 -35.38 -17.89
CA GLY A 21 -2.07 -35.35 -16.71
C GLY A 21 -0.75 -34.59 -16.90
N SER A 22 -0.26 -34.47 -18.14
CA SER A 22 1.01 -33.77 -18.46
C SER A 22 0.89 -32.25 -18.61
N LEU A 23 -0.33 -31.70 -18.67
CA LEU A 23 -0.57 -30.26 -18.84
C LEU A 23 -0.26 -29.46 -17.56
N SER A 24 -0.45 -30.03 -16.37
CA SER A 24 -0.13 -29.32 -15.11
C SER A 24 1.37 -29.17 -14.85
N ALA A 25 2.17 -30.10 -15.39
CA ALA A 25 3.61 -30.15 -15.15
C ALA A 25 4.41 -29.10 -15.94
N GLN A 26 3.89 -28.58 -17.05
CA GLN A 26 4.56 -27.56 -17.89
C GLN A 26 4.56 -26.15 -17.27
N THR A 27 4.02 -25.99 -16.06
CA THR A 27 3.84 -24.70 -15.41
C THR A 27 4.83 -24.46 -14.26
N ILE A 28 5.64 -25.45 -13.91
CA ILE A 28 6.51 -25.39 -12.73
C ILE A 28 7.96 -25.18 -13.17
N TRP A 29 8.53 -24.04 -12.79
CA TRP A 29 9.97 -23.78 -12.92
C TRP A 29 10.69 -24.45 -11.76
N ASP A 30 11.67 -25.30 -12.08
CA ASP A 30 12.45 -26.07 -11.11
C ASP A 30 13.95 -25.72 -11.13
N GLY A 31 14.44 -25.04 -12.17
CA GLY A 31 15.85 -24.69 -12.28
C GLY A 31 16.79 -25.91 -12.34
N GLY A 32 16.33 -27.03 -12.90
CA GLY A 32 17.11 -28.26 -13.04
C GLY A 32 18.24 -28.20 -14.07
N GLY A 33 18.26 -27.20 -14.96
CA GLY A 33 19.24 -27.05 -16.02
C GLY A 33 20.57 -26.43 -15.58
N ALA A 34 21.50 -26.30 -16.54
CA ALA A 34 22.82 -25.72 -16.32
C ALA A 34 22.82 -24.17 -16.24
N ASP A 35 21.70 -23.54 -16.59
CA ASP A 35 21.51 -22.09 -16.55
C ASP A 35 20.24 -21.73 -15.77
N THR A 36 19.90 -20.45 -15.71
CA THR A 36 18.70 -19.95 -15.02
C THR A 36 17.64 -19.38 -15.98
N ASN A 37 17.80 -19.56 -17.29
CA ASN A 37 16.99 -18.88 -18.31
C ASN A 37 15.55 -19.40 -18.34
N ILE A 38 14.58 -18.48 -18.49
CA ILE A 38 13.15 -18.81 -18.50
C ILE A 38 12.73 -19.58 -19.76
N ASN A 39 13.48 -19.47 -20.85
CA ASN A 39 13.22 -20.18 -22.11
C ASN A 39 14.07 -21.46 -22.30
N THR A 40 14.83 -21.89 -21.28
CA THR A 40 15.56 -23.15 -21.30
C THR A 40 14.66 -24.26 -20.78
N ALA A 41 14.42 -25.28 -21.61
CA ALA A 41 13.48 -26.35 -21.32
C ALA A 41 13.82 -27.12 -20.04
N ALA A 42 15.11 -27.41 -19.83
CA ALA A 42 15.62 -28.13 -18.65
C ALA A 42 15.42 -27.41 -17.30
N ASN A 43 14.98 -26.15 -17.29
CA ASN A 43 14.65 -25.42 -16.06
C ASN A 43 13.16 -25.51 -15.69
N TRP A 44 12.38 -26.24 -16.47
CA TRP A 44 10.98 -26.50 -16.23
C TRP A 44 10.78 -27.98 -16.00
N ASN A 45 9.83 -28.30 -15.14
CA ASN A 45 9.46 -29.68 -14.87
C ASN A 45 9.05 -30.39 -16.18
N ASN A 46 9.48 -31.64 -16.34
CA ASN A 46 9.42 -32.43 -17.58
C ASN A 46 10.24 -31.90 -18.78
N ASP A 47 11.19 -30.98 -18.57
CA ASP A 47 12.06 -30.44 -19.62
C ASP A 47 11.29 -29.79 -20.79
N VAL A 48 10.18 -29.08 -20.48
CA VAL A 48 9.35 -28.39 -21.49
C VAL A 48 9.11 -26.94 -21.07
N VAL A 49 9.48 -26.01 -21.95
CA VAL A 49 9.28 -24.57 -21.73
C VAL A 49 7.79 -24.24 -21.66
N ASN A 50 7.39 -23.53 -20.60
CA ASN A 50 6.05 -22.97 -20.47
C ASN A 50 5.76 -21.98 -21.62
N LEU A 51 4.53 -21.94 -22.13
CA LEU A 51 4.16 -20.98 -23.17
C LEU A 51 4.20 -19.56 -22.60
N LEU A 52 5.30 -18.85 -22.89
CA LEU A 52 5.61 -17.48 -22.42
C LEU A 52 4.72 -16.39 -23.05
N ASN A 53 3.51 -16.73 -23.49
CA ASN A 53 2.61 -15.91 -24.30
C ASN A 53 1.35 -15.46 -23.54
N GLY A 54 1.29 -15.65 -22.23
CA GLY A 54 0.18 -15.20 -21.39
C GLY A 54 -1.02 -16.15 -21.35
N THR A 55 -0.87 -17.37 -21.88
CA THR A 55 -1.96 -18.39 -21.87
C THR A 55 -1.89 -19.35 -20.69
N GLN A 56 -0.74 -19.43 -20.00
CA GLN A 56 -0.50 -20.35 -18.90
C GLN A 56 -0.02 -19.64 -17.64
N ALA A 57 -0.26 -20.25 -16.49
CA ALA A 57 0.30 -19.80 -15.21
C ALA A 57 1.75 -20.28 -15.07
N ALA A 58 2.52 -19.63 -14.20
CA ALA A 58 3.83 -20.11 -13.79
C ALA A 58 3.92 -20.24 -12.26
N THR A 59 4.51 -21.35 -11.82
CA THR A 59 4.83 -21.63 -10.41
C THR A 59 6.33 -21.78 -10.25
N PHE A 60 6.92 -21.00 -9.36
CA PHE A 60 8.33 -21.10 -8.96
C PHE A 60 8.36 -21.76 -7.58
N GLY A 61 8.76 -23.03 -7.49
CA GLY A 61 8.52 -23.78 -6.24
C GLY A 61 9.47 -24.91 -5.85
N THR A 62 10.10 -25.60 -6.80
CA THR A 62 10.68 -26.92 -6.50
C THR A 62 12.20 -26.92 -6.30
N ALA A 63 12.97 -26.18 -7.08
CA ALA A 63 14.43 -26.05 -6.94
C ALA A 63 14.94 -24.72 -7.53
N GLY A 64 16.25 -24.50 -7.52
CA GLY A 64 16.90 -23.23 -7.93
C GLY A 64 16.61 -22.04 -7.01
N SER A 65 17.41 -20.98 -7.09
CA SER A 65 17.19 -19.73 -6.33
C SER A 65 16.90 -18.54 -7.23
N THR A 66 17.03 -18.69 -8.55
CA THR A 66 16.90 -17.58 -9.50
C THR A 66 16.39 -18.07 -10.84
N ALA A 67 15.30 -17.46 -11.33
CA ALA A 67 14.90 -17.52 -12.73
C ALA A 67 15.32 -16.22 -13.44
N THR A 68 15.83 -16.33 -14.65
CA THR A 68 16.30 -15.22 -15.48
C THR A 68 15.36 -15.01 -16.66
N MET A 69 14.70 -13.86 -16.69
CA MET A 69 13.96 -13.30 -17.81
C MET A 69 14.92 -12.85 -18.91
N ASN A 70 15.51 -13.83 -19.61
CA ASN A 70 16.38 -13.60 -20.76
C ASN A 70 15.59 -13.32 -22.05
N VAL A 71 14.29 -13.64 -22.07
CA VAL A 71 13.31 -13.21 -23.07
C VAL A 71 12.09 -12.64 -22.35
N ALA A 72 11.28 -11.82 -23.05
CA ALA A 72 10.01 -11.38 -22.50
C ALA A 72 9.07 -12.57 -22.30
N GLY A 73 8.39 -12.62 -21.17
CA GLY A 73 7.43 -13.68 -20.87
C GLY A 73 6.14 -13.13 -20.29
N ALA A 74 5.03 -13.73 -20.67
CA ALA A 74 3.71 -13.42 -20.16
C ALA A 74 3.06 -14.67 -19.55
N PHE A 75 2.37 -14.51 -18.43
CA PHE A 75 1.67 -15.57 -17.70
C PHE A 75 0.28 -15.11 -17.24
N THR A 76 -0.66 -16.03 -17.06
CA THR A 76 -1.99 -15.72 -16.51
C THR A 76 -1.96 -15.45 -15.00
N SER A 77 -1.04 -16.13 -14.30
CA SER A 77 -0.73 -15.88 -12.90
C SER A 77 0.71 -16.27 -12.60
N LEU A 78 1.25 -15.70 -11.53
CA LEU A 78 2.54 -16.05 -10.98
C LEU A 78 2.36 -16.55 -9.55
N THR A 79 2.95 -17.70 -9.24
CA THR A 79 2.96 -18.25 -7.89
C THR A 79 4.40 -18.49 -7.45
N PHE A 80 4.81 -17.89 -6.34
CA PHE A 80 6.00 -18.27 -5.61
C PHE A 80 5.56 -19.21 -4.50
N ASN A 81 5.78 -20.52 -4.69
CA ASN A 81 5.38 -21.55 -3.72
C ASN A 81 6.63 -22.28 -3.22
N ARG A 82 7.37 -21.64 -2.31
CA ARG A 82 8.65 -22.15 -1.84
C ARG A 82 8.48 -22.80 -0.48
N ASP A 83 8.84 -24.07 -0.40
CA ASP A 83 8.89 -24.82 0.86
C ASP A 83 10.29 -24.82 1.48
N ASN A 84 11.16 -23.88 1.07
CA ASN A 84 12.50 -23.71 1.64
C ASN A 84 12.74 -22.30 2.17
N ALA A 85 13.57 -22.20 3.21
CA ALA A 85 13.91 -20.94 3.87
C ALA A 85 14.79 -20.01 3.01
N ALA A 86 15.21 -20.48 1.83
CA ALA A 86 15.99 -19.68 0.90
C ALA A 86 15.03 -18.83 0.03
N GLY A 87 15.30 -17.52 -0.04
CA GLY A 87 14.57 -16.63 -0.93
C GLY A 87 14.67 -17.04 -2.41
N PHE A 88 13.77 -16.52 -3.23
CA PHE A 88 13.73 -16.78 -4.68
C PHE A 88 13.81 -15.47 -5.45
N THR A 89 14.51 -15.43 -6.59
CA THR A 89 14.63 -14.23 -7.41
C THR A 89 14.15 -14.45 -8.85
N VAL A 90 13.29 -13.58 -9.37
CA VAL A 90 13.09 -13.43 -10.82
C VAL A 90 13.88 -12.20 -11.27
N ASN A 91 14.97 -12.44 -12.00
CA ASN A 91 15.90 -11.42 -12.47
C ASN A 91 15.83 -11.28 -14.00
N GLY A 92 16.46 -10.24 -14.56
CA GLY A 92 16.62 -10.06 -16.00
C GLY A 92 16.14 -8.69 -16.48
N ALA A 93 16.60 -8.28 -17.65
CA ALA A 93 16.21 -7.00 -18.26
C ALA A 93 14.89 -7.09 -19.05
N SER A 94 14.43 -8.30 -19.38
CA SER A 94 13.20 -8.50 -20.15
C SER A 94 11.96 -8.41 -19.28
N ASN A 95 10.85 -7.98 -19.87
CA ASN A 95 9.58 -7.86 -19.17
C ASN A 95 9.04 -9.21 -18.69
N LEU A 96 8.65 -9.26 -17.42
CA LEU A 96 7.77 -10.27 -16.85
C LEU A 96 6.35 -9.72 -16.82
N THR A 97 5.44 -10.29 -17.60
CA THR A 97 4.05 -9.82 -17.71
C THR A 97 3.11 -10.76 -17.00
N VAL A 98 2.24 -10.22 -16.13
CA VAL A 98 1.08 -10.94 -15.60
C VAL A 98 -0.15 -10.41 -16.31
N SER A 99 -0.88 -11.33 -16.94
CA SER A 99 -2.03 -11.03 -17.76
C SER A 99 -3.28 -11.60 -17.12
N ALA A 100 -4.33 -10.81 -17.10
CA ALA A 100 -5.68 -11.37 -17.03
C ALA A 100 -6.23 -11.43 -18.47
N SER A 101 -7.32 -12.15 -18.72
CA SER A 101 -8.05 -12.08 -20.00
C SER A 101 -9.50 -11.72 -19.72
N GLY A 102 -10.04 -10.73 -20.45
CA GLY A 102 -11.42 -10.25 -20.28
C GLY A 102 -11.54 -8.97 -19.43
N SER A 103 -12.70 -8.32 -19.56
CA SER A 103 -13.09 -7.15 -18.76
C SER A 103 -13.34 -7.57 -17.32
N GLY A 104 -12.85 -6.78 -16.34
CA GLY A 104 -12.95 -7.09 -14.91
C GLY A 104 -12.05 -8.23 -14.43
N ALA A 105 -11.25 -8.83 -15.31
CA ALA A 105 -10.36 -9.92 -14.92
C ALA A 105 -9.17 -9.42 -14.09
N THR A 106 -8.77 -10.21 -13.09
CA THR A 106 -7.65 -9.90 -12.19
C THR A 106 -6.38 -10.64 -12.62
N ALA A 107 -5.28 -9.91 -12.70
CA ALA A 107 -3.96 -10.51 -12.81
C ALA A 107 -3.53 -10.89 -11.39
N ASN A 108 -3.06 -12.12 -11.18
CA ASN A 108 -2.76 -12.61 -9.83
C ASN A 108 -1.26 -12.90 -9.69
N LEU A 109 -0.68 -12.32 -8.66
CA LEU A 109 0.65 -12.64 -8.13
C LEU A 109 0.46 -13.19 -6.71
N SER A 110 0.73 -14.47 -6.52
CA SER A 110 0.61 -15.14 -5.24
C SER A 110 1.98 -15.50 -4.70
N VAL A 111 2.19 -15.23 -3.41
CA VAL A 111 3.37 -15.63 -2.67
C VAL A 111 2.91 -16.46 -1.47
N SER A 112 3.38 -17.70 -1.43
CA SER A 112 3.18 -18.64 -0.33
C SER A 112 4.52 -19.27 -0.01
N ASN A 113 5.13 -18.85 1.09
CA ASN A 113 6.31 -19.50 1.64
C ASN A 113 5.88 -20.16 2.94
N THR A 114 5.78 -21.48 2.88
CA THR A 114 5.35 -22.31 4.01
C THR A 114 6.50 -22.53 5.00
N ALA A 115 7.75 -22.27 4.60
CA ALA A 115 8.94 -22.67 5.34
C ALA A 115 9.99 -21.56 5.44
N GLY A 116 9.71 -20.53 6.27
CA GLY A 116 10.75 -19.62 6.78
C GLY A 116 10.94 -18.30 6.02
N ASN A 117 11.80 -17.44 6.57
CA ASN A 117 11.97 -16.00 6.25
C ASN A 117 12.66 -15.69 4.89
N GLY A 118 12.55 -16.58 3.90
CA GLY A 118 13.17 -16.36 2.60
C GLY A 118 12.42 -15.31 1.79
N VAL A 119 13.10 -14.23 1.38
CA VAL A 119 12.47 -13.14 0.61
C VAL A 119 12.34 -13.52 -0.86
N SER A 120 11.12 -13.48 -1.40
CA SER A 120 10.88 -13.56 -2.85
C SER A 120 11.12 -12.18 -3.49
N THR A 121 11.96 -12.11 -4.53
CA THR A 121 12.34 -10.87 -5.20
C THR A 121 12.01 -10.91 -6.69
N ILE A 122 11.39 -9.85 -7.21
CA ILE A 122 11.19 -9.61 -8.63
C ILE A 122 12.03 -8.38 -9.01
N SER A 123 13.21 -8.59 -9.55
CA SER A 123 14.09 -7.54 -10.08
C SER A 123 13.93 -7.33 -11.59
N ALA A 124 13.29 -8.27 -12.30
CA ALA A 124 12.87 -8.05 -13.67
C ALA A 124 11.73 -7.01 -13.76
N PRO A 125 11.64 -6.22 -14.84
CA PRO A 125 10.51 -5.30 -15.03
C PRO A 125 9.17 -6.03 -15.04
N LEU A 126 8.34 -5.76 -14.03
CA LEU A 126 7.02 -6.36 -13.90
C LEU A 126 6.00 -5.53 -14.68
N ARG A 127 5.18 -6.21 -15.49
CA ARG A 127 4.13 -5.60 -16.31
C ARG A 127 2.78 -6.22 -15.99
N VAL A 128 1.76 -5.38 -15.95
CA VAL A 128 0.36 -5.82 -15.88
C VAL A 128 -0.23 -5.64 -17.27
N ASN A 129 -0.66 -6.74 -17.89
CA ASN A 129 -1.23 -6.64 -19.23
C ASN A 129 -2.58 -5.91 -19.18
N THR A 130 -2.80 -4.91 -20.03
CA THR A 130 -3.99 -4.06 -20.10
C THR A 130 -4.74 -4.09 -21.45
N ASP A 131 -4.58 -5.17 -22.22
CA ASP A 131 -5.08 -5.32 -23.61
C ASP A 131 -6.60 -5.22 -23.82
N ALA A 132 -7.43 -5.18 -22.77
CA ALA A 132 -8.88 -4.97 -22.87
C ALA A 132 -9.27 -3.67 -22.17
N GLY A 133 -10.10 -2.83 -22.80
CA GLY A 133 -10.56 -1.56 -22.25
C GLY A 133 -11.12 -1.71 -20.82
N GLY A 134 -10.67 -0.86 -19.92
CA GLY A 134 -11.03 -0.86 -18.49
C GLY A 134 -9.81 -0.96 -17.57
N THR A 135 -9.94 -0.46 -16.34
CA THR A 135 -8.87 -0.61 -15.34
C THR A 135 -8.73 -2.07 -14.94
N ARG A 136 -7.51 -2.61 -15.01
CA ARG A 136 -7.23 -3.99 -14.60
C ARG A 136 -6.60 -4.02 -13.22
N LEU A 137 -6.87 -5.07 -12.48
CA LEU A 137 -6.41 -5.22 -11.11
C LEU A 137 -5.27 -6.22 -11.06
N LEU A 138 -4.11 -5.82 -10.54
CA LEU A 138 -3.11 -6.75 -10.06
C LEU A 138 -3.40 -7.04 -8.58
N VAL A 139 -3.70 -8.30 -8.28
CA VAL A 139 -3.84 -8.80 -6.92
C VAL A 139 -2.51 -9.43 -6.50
N ILE A 140 -1.92 -8.90 -5.45
CA ILE A 140 -0.74 -9.41 -4.77
C ILE A 140 -1.21 -10.07 -3.49
N ASP A 141 -1.15 -11.39 -3.47
CA ASP A 141 -1.63 -12.24 -2.39
C ASP A 141 -0.42 -12.84 -1.66
N ASN A 142 0.03 -12.16 -0.62
CA ASN A 142 1.25 -12.49 0.10
C ASN A 142 0.90 -13.16 1.43
N ARG A 143 0.85 -14.49 1.43
CA ARG A 143 0.45 -15.32 2.58
C ARG A 143 1.63 -15.77 3.44
N GLU A 144 2.83 -15.23 3.23
CA GLU A 144 3.98 -15.64 4.02
C GLU A 144 3.76 -15.35 5.51
N ASN A 145 4.06 -16.34 6.34
CA ASN A 145 3.89 -16.30 7.79
C ASN A 145 5.21 -15.93 8.49
N GLY A 146 6.02 -15.09 7.84
CA GLY A 146 7.31 -14.63 8.36
C GLY A 146 7.11 -13.65 9.51
N THR A 147 7.77 -13.91 10.64
CA THR A 147 7.60 -13.14 11.87
C THR A 147 8.36 -11.81 11.88
N THR A 148 9.30 -11.60 10.95
CA THR A 148 10.08 -10.35 10.84
C THR A 148 10.56 -10.12 9.40
N GLY A 149 10.15 -9.01 8.79
CA GLY A 149 10.72 -8.53 7.51
C GLY A 149 9.80 -8.64 6.32
N GLU A 150 10.37 -8.35 5.15
CA GLU A 150 9.70 -8.39 3.84
C GLU A 150 9.69 -9.82 3.31
N SER A 151 8.54 -10.28 2.84
CA SER A 151 8.40 -11.59 2.18
C SER A 151 8.41 -11.48 0.67
N LEU A 152 7.99 -10.34 0.13
CA LEU A 152 8.02 -10.04 -1.30
C LEU A 152 8.66 -8.68 -1.55
N VAL A 153 9.64 -8.62 -2.45
CA VAL A 153 10.26 -7.38 -2.93
C VAL A 153 10.08 -7.27 -4.44
N ILE A 154 9.52 -6.15 -4.92
CA ILE A 154 9.41 -5.81 -6.34
C ILE A 154 10.32 -4.61 -6.61
N SER A 155 11.46 -4.86 -7.25
CA SER A 155 12.50 -3.86 -7.50
C SER A 155 12.67 -3.50 -8.98
N GLY A 156 12.21 -4.34 -9.90
CA GLY A 156 12.31 -4.08 -11.36
C GLY A 156 11.38 -2.99 -11.90
N GLY A 157 10.56 -2.39 -11.04
CA GLY A 157 9.49 -1.47 -11.42
C GLY A 157 8.21 -2.21 -11.83
N LEU A 158 7.09 -1.52 -11.72
CA LEU A 158 5.77 -2.06 -12.02
C LEU A 158 5.00 -1.08 -12.89
N ALA A 159 4.52 -1.57 -14.04
CA ALA A 159 3.80 -0.72 -14.99
C ALA A 159 2.71 -1.49 -15.75
N ALA A 160 1.70 -0.78 -16.27
CA ALA A 160 0.82 -1.34 -17.29
C ALA A 160 1.59 -1.56 -18.61
N THR A 161 1.20 -2.58 -19.40
CA THR A 161 1.72 -2.76 -20.76
C THR A 161 1.25 -1.65 -21.71
N THR A 162 0.05 -1.11 -21.50
CA THR A 162 -0.49 0.01 -22.26
C THR A 162 -0.80 1.21 -21.34
N PRO A 163 -0.14 2.37 -21.51
CA PRO A 163 -0.28 3.51 -20.59
C PRO A 163 -1.72 4.06 -20.45
N ALA A 164 -2.54 3.92 -21.49
CA ALA A 164 -3.87 4.51 -21.55
C ALA A 164 -4.88 3.92 -20.57
N ASN A 165 -4.69 2.67 -20.14
CA ASN A 165 -5.73 1.93 -19.40
C ASN A 165 -5.45 1.80 -17.90
N GLY A 166 -4.25 2.15 -17.46
CA GLY A 166 -3.81 2.05 -16.07
C GLY A 166 -3.99 0.66 -15.43
N TYR A 167 -3.55 0.50 -14.19
CA TYR A 167 -3.90 -0.67 -13.38
C TYR A 167 -4.14 -0.28 -11.92
N GLY A 168 -4.96 -1.05 -11.23
CA GLY A 168 -5.09 -1.01 -9.78
C GLY A 168 -4.23 -2.05 -9.10
N LEU A 169 -3.92 -1.79 -7.83
CA LEU A 169 -3.18 -2.72 -6.99
C LEU A 169 -4.05 -3.17 -5.84
N ARG A 170 -4.10 -4.47 -5.58
CA ARG A 170 -4.74 -5.01 -4.38
C ARG A 170 -3.77 -5.90 -3.65
N PHE A 171 -3.62 -5.68 -2.35
CA PHE A 171 -2.79 -6.49 -1.47
C PHE A 171 -3.67 -7.31 -0.53
N GLY A 172 -3.34 -8.60 -0.39
CA GLY A 172 -3.96 -9.54 0.53
C GLY A 172 -2.91 -10.40 1.26
N GLY A 173 -3.36 -11.09 2.31
CA GLY A 173 -2.52 -11.98 3.12
C GLY A 173 -1.83 -11.30 4.33
N SER A 174 -0.96 -12.05 5.00
CA SER A 174 -0.25 -11.63 6.23
C SER A 174 1.17 -11.15 5.99
N GLY A 175 1.75 -11.45 4.83
CA GLY A 175 3.13 -11.16 4.52
C GLY A 175 3.37 -9.69 4.18
N SER A 176 4.61 -9.24 4.37
CA SER A 176 5.00 -7.87 4.04
C SER A 176 5.51 -7.77 2.61
N THR A 177 4.93 -6.87 1.82
CA THR A 177 5.35 -6.59 0.45
C THR A 177 6.07 -5.25 0.37
N ARG A 178 7.19 -5.20 -0.32
CA ARG A 178 7.91 -3.97 -0.62
C ARG A 178 8.02 -3.74 -2.12
N ILE A 179 7.77 -2.52 -2.55
CA ILE A 179 7.98 -2.07 -3.92
C ILE A 179 9.01 -0.95 -3.89
N THR A 180 10.21 -1.19 -4.43
CA THR A 180 11.27 -0.18 -4.57
C THR A 180 11.40 0.34 -5.99
N GLY A 181 10.94 -0.44 -6.96
CA GLY A 181 10.91 -0.01 -8.36
C GLY A 181 9.86 1.09 -8.59
N THR A 182 10.04 1.86 -9.65
CA THR A 182 9.08 2.89 -10.06
C THR A 182 7.72 2.27 -10.37
N LEU A 183 6.65 2.83 -9.78
CA LEU A 183 5.27 2.60 -10.18
C LEU A 183 4.93 3.55 -11.34
N ALA A 184 4.49 3.02 -12.47
CA ALA A 184 4.15 3.83 -13.64
C ALA A 184 2.82 3.40 -14.25
N ASN A 185 2.01 4.35 -14.74
CA ASN A 185 0.69 4.08 -15.31
C ASN A 185 -0.23 3.34 -14.31
N VAL A 186 -0.15 3.68 -13.02
CA VAL A 186 -1.16 3.26 -12.05
C VAL A 186 -2.45 3.99 -12.43
N GLY A 187 -3.53 3.24 -12.66
CA GLY A 187 -4.81 3.81 -13.04
C GLY A 187 -5.44 4.57 -11.87
N THR A 188 -6.54 5.25 -12.13
CA THR A 188 -7.35 5.93 -11.11
C THR A 188 -7.86 4.98 -10.01
N THR A 189 -7.83 3.68 -10.27
CA THR A 189 -8.38 2.64 -9.41
C THR A 189 -7.34 2.12 -8.44
N ASN A 190 -7.22 2.83 -7.32
CA ASN A 190 -6.87 2.38 -5.98
C ASN A 190 -5.66 1.42 -5.77
N ILE A 191 -4.69 1.84 -4.95
CA ILE A 191 -3.92 0.89 -4.14
C ILE A 191 -4.82 0.47 -2.99
N GLN A 192 -5.32 -0.77 -3.03
CA GLN A 192 -6.26 -1.34 -2.06
C GLN A 192 -5.57 -2.38 -1.18
N GLN A 193 -5.87 -2.36 0.10
CA GLN A 193 -5.74 -3.57 0.92
C GLN A 193 -7.11 -4.20 1.05
N ALA A 194 -7.24 -5.45 0.64
CA ALA A 194 -8.48 -6.18 0.77
C ALA A 194 -8.16 -7.59 1.29
N SER A 195 -8.95 -8.03 2.26
CA SER A 195 -9.01 -9.42 2.60
C SER A 195 -9.47 -10.21 1.38
N ILE A 196 -8.75 -11.28 1.08
CA ILE A 196 -9.21 -12.28 0.12
C ILE A 196 -10.13 -13.20 0.91
N ALA A 197 -11.29 -13.58 0.32
CA ALA A 197 -12.38 -14.30 0.98
C ALA A 197 -11.87 -15.28 2.06
N GLY A 198 -12.17 -14.97 3.32
CA GLY A 198 -11.85 -15.81 4.48
C GLY A 198 -10.55 -15.51 5.23
N GLN A 199 -9.71 -14.55 4.82
CA GLN A 199 -8.48 -14.20 5.57
C GLN A 199 -8.27 -12.68 5.68
N PRO A 200 -8.18 -12.11 6.90
CA PRO A 200 -7.90 -10.69 7.07
C PRO A 200 -6.49 -10.34 6.60
N PHE A 201 -6.33 -9.19 5.93
CA PHE A 201 -5.00 -8.68 5.61
C PHE A 201 -4.33 -8.17 6.90
N SER A 202 -3.12 -8.62 7.21
CA SER A 202 -2.41 -8.23 8.44
C SER A 202 -0.95 -7.82 8.20
N GLY A 203 -0.50 -7.80 6.95
CA GLY A 203 0.89 -7.49 6.58
C GLY A 203 1.21 -6.00 6.46
N THR A 204 2.43 -5.70 6.03
CA THR A 204 2.87 -4.34 5.68
C THR A 204 3.10 -4.20 4.18
N VAL A 205 2.58 -3.14 3.56
CA VAL A 205 2.94 -2.75 2.19
C VAL A 205 3.84 -1.53 2.26
N THR A 206 5.07 -1.64 1.79
CA THR A 206 6.02 -0.53 1.72
C THR A 206 6.20 -0.11 0.27
N ILE A 207 5.86 1.14 -0.04
CA ILE A 207 6.17 1.76 -1.32
C ILE A 207 7.38 2.68 -1.09
N ALA A 208 8.54 2.25 -1.55
CA ALA A 208 9.84 2.88 -1.32
C ALA A 208 10.35 3.61 -2.57
N GLY A 209 11.45 4.36 -2.40
CA GLY A 209 12.09 5.13 -3.47
C GLY A 209 11.27 6.34 -3.90
N ASN A 210 11.70 7.04 -4.95
CA ASN A 210 10.97 8.21 -5.45
C ASN A 210 9.78 7.78 -6.30
N GLN A 211 8.58 8.23 -5.94
CA GLN A 211 7.34 7.94 -6.68
C GLN A 211 6.66 9.25 -7.10
N ALA A 212 6.16 9.28 -8.33
CA ALA A 212 5.42 10.40 -8.89
C ALA A 212 4.15 9.87 -9.57
N LEU A 213 3.05 9.85 -8.83
CA LEU A 213 1.77 9.28 -9.23
C LEU A 213 0.75 10.40 -9.37
N THR A 214 0.20 10.58 -10.57
CA THR A 214 -0.64 11.74 -10.91
C THR A 214 -2.14 11.51 -10.68
N SER A 215 -2.57 10.28 -10.44
CA SER A 215 -3.99 9.93 -10.28
C SER A 215 -4.14 8.63 -9.49
N VAL A 216 -3.71 8.63 -8.22
CA VAL A 216 -3.79 7.45 -7.36
C VAL A 216 -4.57 7.76 -6.11
N ASN A 217 -5.60 6.96 -5.90
CA ASN A 217 -6.26 6.83 -4.61
C ASN A 217 -5.56 5.72 -3.83
N VAL A 218 -5.23 5.95 -2.56
CA VAL A 218 -4.79 4.90 -1.66
C VAL A 218 -5.94 4.59 -0.72
N GLN A 219 -6.34 3.33 -0.68
CA GLN A 219 -7.40 2.82 0.17
C GLN A 219 -6.91 1.59 0.93
N ILE A 220 -7.23 1.50 2.21
CA ILE A 220 -6.98 0.31 3.01
C ILE A 220 -8.31 -0.04 3.66
N GLY A 221 -9.03 -1.06 3.20
CA GLY A 221 -10.37 -1.31 3.72
C GLY A 221 -11.21 -2.14 2.76
N SER A 222 -12.28 -2.76 3.28
CA SER A 222 -13.25 -3.44 2.44
C SER A 222 -14.05 -2.41 1.66
N THR A 223 -13.99 -2.44 0.32
CA THR A 223 -14.88 -1.63 -0.51
C THR A 223 -16.29 -2.17 -0.41
N GLY A 224 -17.17 -1.42 0.27
CA GLY A 224 -18.62 -1.43 0.07
C GLY A 224 -19.35 -2.71 0.45
N GLY A 225 -19.99 -2.72 1.62
CA GLY A 225 -21.24 -3.44 1.91
C GLY A 225 -21.26 -4.98 1.86
N SER A 226 -20.27 -5.64 1.26
CA SER A 226 -20.10 -7.09 1.33
C SER A 226 -19.23 -7.44 2.53
N VAL A 227 -19.60 -8.51 3.22
CA VAL A 227 -18.98 -9.07 4.42
C VAL A 227 -17.55 -9.61 4.15
N ASP A 228 -17.00 -9.36 2.97
CA ASP A 228 -15.66 -9.73 2.55
C ASP A 228 -14.62 -8.75 3.11
N GLY A 229 -14.39 -8.95 4.40
CA GLY A 229 -13.04 -9.20 4.86
C GLY A 229 -12.42 -8.09 5.70
N GLN A 230 -12.05 -8.47 6.92
CA GLN A 230 -11.53 -7.56 7.93
C GLN A 230 -10.09 -7.15 7.59
N VAL A 231 -9.76 -5.88 7.83
CA VAL A 231 -8.36 -5.43 7.90
C VAL A 231 -7.86 -5.75 9.30
N GLY A 232 -6.81 -6.55 9.41
CA GLY A 232 -6.19 -6.91 10.69
C GLY A 232 -5.55 -5.70 11.37
N SER A 233 -5.41 -5.74 12.69
CA SER A 233 -4.88 -4.65 13.51
C SER A 233 -3.43 -4.27 13.20
N THR A 234 -2.66 -5.15 12.56
CA THR A 234 -1.27 -4.93 12.17
C THR A 234 -1.10 -4.45 10.73
N ALA A 235 -2.18 -4.37 9.97
CA ALA A 235 -2.17 -3.92 8.58
C ALA A 235 -1.58 -2.51 8.44
N ARG A 236 -0.61 -2.35 7.53
CA ARG A 236 0.10 -1.10 7.35
C ARG A 236 0.38 -0.78 5.89
N ILE A 237 0.29 0.49 5.51
CA ILE A 237 0.97 1.03 4.33
C ILE A 237 2.05 2.00 4.79
N VAL A 238 3.25 1.87 4.22
CA VAL A 238 4.38 2.76 4.44
C VAL A 238 4.70 3.46 3.12
N MET A 239 4.70 4.80 3.13
CA MET A 239 5.06 5.64 1.99
C MET A 239 6.44 6.26 2.18
N GLY A 240 7.38 5.83 1.34
CA GLY A 240 8.81 6.00 1.50
C GLY A 240 9.34 5.32 2.75
N ASP A 241 10.54 4.78 2.67
CA ASP A 241 11.18 4.09 3.78
C ASP A 241 12.51 4.71 4.19
N SER A 242 13.03 5.62 3.35
CA SER A 242 14.18 6.47 3.65
C SER A 242 13.77 7.95 3.68
N VAL A 243 14.53 8.78 4.38
CA VAL A 243 14.31 10.24 4.41
C VAL A 243 14.63 10.92 3.07
N SER A 244 15.38 10.24 2.18
CA SER A 244 15.66 10.72 0.83
C SER A 244 14.55 10.42 -0.18
N ASP A 245 13.60 9.55 0.18
CA ASP A 245 12.48 9.24 -0.70
C ASP A 245 11.54 10.45 -0.83
N VAL A 246 11.10 10.70 -2.05
CA VAL A 246 10.09 11.71 -2.39
C VAL A 246 8.87 11.03 -2.97
N GLN A 247 7.74 11.21 -2.29
CA GLN A 247 6.45 10.60 -2.62
C GLN A 247 5.49 11.71 -3.09
N SER A 248 5.25 11.83 -4.39
CA SER A 248 4.25 12.76 -4.94
C SER A 248 3.03 11.97 -5.42
N TRP A 249 1.89 12.14 -4.73
CA TRP A 249 0.66 11.43 -5.02
C TRP A 249 -0.47 12.44 -5.24
N ALA A 250 -1.03 12.45 -6.44
CA ALA A 250 -2.18 13.25 -6.78
C ALA A 250 -3.45 12.41 -6.85
N GLY A 251 -4.54 12.92 -6.25
CA GLY A 251 -5.79 12.18 -6.03
C GLY A 251 -6.23 12.21 -4.56
N THR A 252 -7.49 11.81 -4.31
CA THR A 252 -8.05 11.73 -2.94
C THR A 252 -7.50 10.52 -2.22
N SER A 253 -6.72 10.74 -1.16
CA SER A 253 -6.22 9.64 -0.32
C SER A 253 -7.25 9.33 0.76
N VAL A 254 -7.98 8.22 0.60
CA VAL A 254 -8.97 7.75 1.59
C VAL A 254 -8.35 6.61 2.40
N LEU A 255 -7.77 6.92 3.55
CA LEU A 255 -7.04 5.96 4.36
C LEU A 255 -7.98 5.35 5.40
N GLN A 256 -8.57 4.20 5.06
CA GLN A 256 -9.47 3.41 5.92
C GLN A 256 -8.71 2.37 6.80
N ALA A 257 -7.43 2.62 7.09
CA ALA A 257 -6.50 1.65 7.68
C ALA A 257 -6.54 1.54 9.21
N ALA A 258 -5.94 0.48 9.74
CA ALA A 258 -5.43 0.49 11.12
C ALA A 258 -4.29 1.51 11.28
N THR A 259 -3.29 1.52 10.38
CA THR A 259 -2.20 2.52 10.39
C THR A 259 -1.63 2.80 8.99
N VAL A 260 -1.44 4.07 8.65
CA VAL A 260 -0.62 4.50 7.51
C VAL A 260 0.56 5.30 8.04
N GLN A 261 1.75 4.99 7.55
CA GLN A 261 2.98 5.62 8.00
C GLN A 261 3.67 6.37 6.86
N ILE A 262 4.02 7.62 7.11
CA ILE A 262 4.84 8.44 6.24
C ILE A 262 6.20 8.61 6.92
N LYS A 263 7.23 7.96 6.40
CA LYS A 263 8.60 8.05 6.94
C LYS A 263 9.49 9.05 6.21
N SER A 264 9.04 9.50 5.03
CA SER A 264 9.80 10.29 4.08
C SER A 264 9.11 11.63 3.77
N THR A 265 9.53 12.33 2.72
CA THR A 265 8.80 13.52 2.23
C THR A 265 7.68 13.10 1.30
N ALA A 266 6.43 13.35 1.69
CA ALA A 266 5.22 13.06 0.91
C ALA A 266 4.39 14.31 0.63
N THR A 267 3.98 14.48 -0.63
CA THR A 267 3.03 15.51 -1.08
C THR A 267 1.76 14.84 -1.59
N LEU A 268 0.62 15.16 -0.96
CA LEU A 268 -0.71 14.60 -1.24
C LEU A 268 -1.67 15.70 -1.72
N SER A 269 -1.91 15.82 -3.03
CA SER A 269 -2.62 16.99 -3.58
C SER A 269 -4.16 16.93 -3.51
N GLY A 270 -4.77 15.75 -3.36
CA GLY A 270 -6.24 15.59 -3.29
C GLY A 270 -6.83 15.49 -1.88
N GLY A 271 -6.08 15.90 -0.86
CA GLY A 271 -6.50 15.81 0.54
C GLY A 271 -6.38 14.40 1.13
N VAL A 272 -6.34 14.35 2.46
CA VAL A 272 -6.18 13.14 3.27
C VAL A 272 -7.46 12.91 4.05
N SER A 273 -8.05 11.71 4.00
CA SER A 273 -9.21 11.36 4.81
C SER A 273 -8.91 10.14 5.66
N LEU A 274 -9.06 10.27 6.98
CA LEU A 274 -8.92 9.23 7.99
C LEU A 274 -10.31 8.83 8.48
N SER A 275 -11.13 8.26 7.61
CA SER A 275 -12.47 7.77 7.98
C SER A 275 -12.54 6.26 7.80
N ASN A 276 -13.35 5.59 8.63
CA ASN A 276 -13.75 4.21 8.39
C ASN A 276 -15.03 4.23 7.54
N GLY A 277 -15.10 3.40 6.49
CA GLY A 277 -16.34 3.18 5.74
C GLY A 277 -17.42 2.67 6.69
N ALA A 278 -18.66 3.15 6.52
CA ALA A 278 -19.76 3.08 7.49
C ALA A 278 -20.24 1.68 7.96
N SER A 279 -19.51 0.58 7.73
CA SER A 279 -20.05 -0.78 7.82
C SER A 279 -19.31 -1.78 8.73
N ASN A 280 -18.24 -1.41 9.45
CA ASN A 280 -17.63 -2.35 10.40
C ASN A 280 -17.12 -1.61 11.65
N GLY A 281 -17.61 -1.99 12.84
CA GLY A 281 -17.41 -1.33 14.13
C GLY A 281 -15.99 -1.29 14.70
N SER A 282 -15.00 -0.89 13.91
CA SER A 282 -13.60 -0.74 14.32
C SER A 282 -13.25 0.73 14.62
N SER A 283 -12.39 0.94 15.62
CA SER A 283 -11.71 2.20 15.92
C SER A 283 -11.13 2.83 14.65
N GLY A 284 -11.28 4.14 14.46
CA GLY A 284 -10.84 4.76 13.21
C GLY A 284 -9.32 4.81 13.06
N GLY A 285 -8.86 5.12 11.85
CA GLY A 285 -7.49 4.90 11.45
C GLY A 285 -6.46 5.87 12.04
N THR A 286 -5.21 5.42 12.10
CA THR A 286 -4.06 6.25 12.46
C THR A 286 -3.25 6.64 11.22
N LEU A 287 -2.95 7.92 11.07
CA LEU A 287 -1.89 8.41 10.18
C LEU A 287 -0.69 8.81 11.03
N ASP A 288 0.43 8.11 10.90
CA ASP A 288 1.70 8.41 11.59
C ASP A 288 2.68 9.10 10.64
N VAL A 289 2.92 10.39 10.87
CA VAL A 289 3.82 11.23 10.09
C VAL A 289 5.14 11.37 10.85
N SER A 290 6.11 10.57 10.46
CA SER A 290 7.50 10.62 10.98
C SER A 290 8.47 11.37 10.06
N GLY A 291 8.12 11.54 8.78
CA GLY A 291 8.83 12.39 7.82
C GLY A 291 8.18 13.76 7.62
N ASN A 292 8.14 14.24 6.38
CA ASN A 292 7.47 15.49 6.00
C ASN A 292 6.20 15.17 5.21
N LEU A 293 5.03 15.64 5.64
CA LEU A 293 3.78 15.59 4.90
C LEU A 293 3.39 17.00 4.45
N SER A 294 3.04 17.17 3.19
CA SER A 294 2.34 18.34 2.67
C SER A 294 1.04 17.90 2.00
N ALA A 295 -0.10 18.40 2.46
CA ALA A 295 -1.40 18.02 1.92
C ALA A 295 -2.36 19.21 1.83
N THR A 296 -3.31 19.12 0.90
CA THR A 296 -4.28 20.20 0.70
C THR A 296 -5.26 20.32 1.86
N ALA A 297 -5.72 19.22 2.45
CA ALA A 297 -6.65 19.22 3.57
C ALA A 297 -6.56 17.88 4.32
N LEU A 298 -7.12 17.83 5.53
CA LEU A 298 -7.24 16.61 6.30
C LEU A 298 -8.66 16.47 6.87
N ALA A 299 -9.33 15.37 6.61
CA ALA A 299 -10.54 14.97 7.33
C ALA A 299 -10.18 13.87 8.33
N ILE A 300 -10.38 14.10 9.64
CA ILE A 300 -10.08 13.15 10.71
C ILE A 300 -11.37 12.56 11.29
N GLY A 301 -11.52 11.25 11.18
CA GLY A 301 -12.72 10.55 11.62
C GLY A 301 -13.88 10.67 10.62
N GLY A 302 -14.96 9.96 10.94
CA GLY A 302 -16.22 9.97 10.18
C GLY A 302 -17.40 10.32 11.08
N ALA A 303 -18.63 10.17 10.59
CA ALA A 303 -19.83 10.43 11.39
C ALA A 303 -19.97 9.52 12.63
N ALA A 304 -19.31 8.35 12.62
CA ALA A 304 -19.39 7.35 13.69
C ALA A 304 -18.02 6.93 14.26
N TYR A 305 -16.90 7.53 13.82
CA TYR A 305 -15.56 7.02 14.11
C TYR A 305 -14.56 8.15 14.37
N SER A 306 -13.67 7.96 15.34
CA SER A 306 -12.54 8.85 15.62
C SER A 306 -11.29 8.45 14.83
N GLY A 307 -10.55 9.42 14.30
CA GLY A 307 -9.24 9.19 13.67
C GLY A 307 -8.09 9.76 14.51
N VAL A 308 -6.88 9.26 14.29
CA VAL A 308 -5.67 9.80 14.93
C VAL A 308 -4.69 10.27 13.87
N LEU A 309 -4.30 11.53 13.92
CA LEU A 309 -3.08 12.00 13.28
C LEU A 309 -1.97 12.03 14.34
N LYS A 310 -0.91 11.25 14.14
CA LYS A 310 0.28 11.24 14.98
C LYS A 310 1.41 11.93 14.23
N VAL A 311 2.03 12.95 14.84
CA VAL A 311 3.06 13.78 14.19
C VAL A 311 4.35 13.68 14.99
N SER A 312 5.35 13.01 14.43
CA SER A 312 6.73 12.99 14.95
C SER A 312 7.70 13.80 14.07
N GLY A 313 7.37 13.99 12.79
CA GLY A 313 8.08 14.84 11.85
C GLY A 313 7.35 16.16 11.61
N ASN A 314 7.18 16.57 10.35
CA ASN A 314 6.47 17.79 9.97
C ASN A 314 5.21 17.46 9.14
N ALA A 315 4.05 17.98 9.52
CA ALA A 315 2.82 17.85 8.75
C ALA A 315 2.27 19.24 8.41
N THR A 316 2.17 19.56 7.12
CA THR A 316 1.69 20.84 6.62
C THR A 316 0.38 20.67 5.86
N PHE A 317 -0.64 21.42 6.26
CA PHE A 317 -1.94 21.44 5.58
C PHE A 317 -2.25 22.84 5.05
N SER A 318 -2.46 22.97 3.74
CA SER A 318 -2.78 24.27 3.14
C SER A 318 -4.26 24.66 3.31
N GLY A 319 -5.12 23.68 3.56
CA GLY A 319 -6.56 23.77 3.78
C GLY A 319 -6.95 23.36 5.21
N ALA A 320 -8.25 23.29 5.46
CA ALA A 320 -8.79 22.99 6.79
C ALA A 320 -8.50 21.55 7.22
N ILE A 321 -8.34 21.37 8.54
CA ILE A 321 -8.45 20.05 9.18
C ILE A 321 -9.88 19.94 9.71
N THR A 322 -10.69 19.11 9.07
CA THR A 322 -12.06 18.83 9.50
C THR A 322 -12.12 17.51 10.25
N SER A 323 -13.22 17.30 10.98
CA SER A 323 -13.56 15.99 11.50
C SER A 323 -15.01 15.68 11.22
N GLY A 324 -15.35 14.39 11.27
CA GLY A 324 -16.74 13.99 11.40
C GLY A 324 -17.35 14.45 12.73
N ALA A 325 -18.64 14.17 12.92
CA ALA A 325 -19.42 14.60 14.07
C ALA A 325 -19.08 13.86 15.39
N THR A 326 -18.19 12.87 15.37
CA THR A 326 -17.89 12.03 16.53
C THR A 326 -16.78 12.62 17.40
N ALA A 327 -16.99 12.62 18.72
CA ALA A 327 -15.95 12.96 19.69
C ALA A 327 -14.82 11.92 19.68
N GLY A 328 -13.57 12.37 19.87
CA GLY A 328 -12.41 11.49 20.08
C GLY A 328 -11.39 11.46 18.94
N SER A 329 -11.65 12.16 17.82
CA SER A 329 -10.60 12.42 16.84
C SER A 329 -9.49 13.26 17.48
N LYS A 330 -8.23 12.91 17.24
CA LYS A 330 -7.09 13.60 17.85
C LYS A 330 -5.91 13.81 16.91
N ILE A 331 -5.18 14.89 17.15
CA ILE A 331 -3.85 15.14 16.59
C ILE A 331 -2.87 15.14 17.76
N VAL A 332 -1.86 14.27 17.73
CA VAL A 332 -0.94 14.07 18.84
C VAL A 332 0.51 14.13 18.39
N GLY A 333 1.39 14.46 19.33
CA GLY A 333 2.82 14.22 19.20
C GLY A 333 3.10 12.72 19.08
N GLY A 334 4.05 12.36 18.22
CA GLY A 334 4.33 10.96 17.92
C GLY A 334 5.61 10.37 18.50
N GLY A 335 6.48 11.21 19.06
CA GLY A 335 7.79 10.81 19.57
C GLY A 335 8.30 11.72 20.69
N ALA A 336 9.47 11.37 21.23
CA ALA A 336 10.08 12.11 22.34
C ALA A 336 10.47 13.56 21.99
N SER A 337 10.62 13.87 20.70
CA SER A 337 10.80 15.23 20.19
C SER A 337 9.49 15.79 19.66
N ASN A 338 9.38 17.13 19.63
CA ASN A 338 8.19 17.78 19.09
C ASN A 338 8.07 17.51 17.59
N GLY A 339 6.95 16.91 17.17
CA GLY A 339 6.52 16.98 15.78
C GLY A 339 5.85 18.32 15.50
N THR A 340 5.95 18.82 14.26
CA THR A 340 5.39 20.13 13.88
C THR A 340 4.15 19.97 13.01
N LEU A 341 3.02 20.49 13.47
CA LEU A 341 1.79 20.67 12.68
C LEU A 341 1.72 22.10 12.15
N THR A 342 1.83 22.29 10.84
CA THR A 342 1.70 23.59 10.17
C THR A 342 0.33 23.71 9.50
N LEU A 343 -0.39 24.78 9.81
CA LEU A 343 -1.71 25.10 9.28
C LEU A 343 -1.62 26.38 8.44
N ALA A 344 -1.88 26.27 7.13
CA ALA A 344 -1.84 27.42 6.22
C ALA A 344 -3.21 28.06 5.95
N SER A 345 -4.33 27.50 6.42
CA SER A 345 -5.64 28.19 6.36
C SER A 345 -6.48 28.17 7.65
N GLY A 346 -5.94 27.65 8.75
CA GLY A 346 -6.28 28.12 10.11
C GLY A 346 -7.35 27.40 10.93
N THR A 347 -8.06 26.40 10.41
CA THR A 347 -9.11 25.74 11.19
C THR A 347 -8.80 24.28 11.48
N VAL A 348 -8.77 23.95 12.77
CA VAL A 348 -8.91 22.58 13.27
C VAL A 348 -10.36 22.43 13.78
N GLY A 349 -11.10 21.47 13.23
CA GLY A 349 -12.51 21.24 13.57
C GLY A 349 -12.72 21.04 15.07
N SER A 350 -13.86 21.49 15.59
CA SER A 350 -14.16 21.50 17.03
C SER A 350 -14.21 20.12 17.69
N ALA A 351 -14.39 19.05 16.91
CA ALA A 351 -14.37 17.67 17.41
C ALA A 351 -12.98 17.00 17.33
N VAL A 352 -11.94 17.74 16.91
CA VAL A 352 -10.54 17.28 16.92
C VAL A 352 -9.83 17.82 18.17
N ALA A 353 -9.36 16.94 19.03
CA ALA A 353 -8.48 17.29 20.14
C ALA A 353 -7.02 17.38 19.67
N LEU A 354 -6.28 18.36 20.19
CA LEU A 354 -4.82 18.46 20.11
C LEU A 354 -4.23 17.92 21.41
N GLY A 355 -3.29 16.99 21.30
CA GLY A 355 -2.69 16.29 22.44
C GLY A 355 -3.49 15.09 22.93
N GLY A 356 -2.99 14.45 23.98
CA GLY A 356 -3.69 13.35 24.64
C GLY A 356 -3.00 12.86 25.91
N ALA A 357 -3.56 11.82 26.51
CA ALA A 357 -3.13 11.30 27.81
C ALA A 357 -1.86 10.42 27.73
N GLY A 358 -1.43 10.03 26.53
CA GLY A 358 -0.26 9.18 26.35
C GLY A 358 1.07 9.91 26.52
N THR A 359 2.11 9.15 26.87
CA THR A 359 3.50 9.64 26.88
C THR A 359 3.84 10.20 25.50
N ASN A 360 4.32 11.44 25.46
CA ASN A 360 4.65 12.20 24.24
C ASN A 360 3.47 12.65 23.36
N GLU A 361 2.21 12.32 23.69
CA GLU A 361 1.07 12.79 22.89
C GLU A 361 0.95 14.33 22.91
N ASN A 362 1.53 14.98 23.92
CA ASN A 362 1.58 16.44 24.05
C ASN A 362 2.85 17.07 23.44
N ASN A 363 3.78 16.27 22.89
CA ASN A 363 4.99 16.74 22.20
C ASN A 363 4.66 17.11 20.75
N LEU A 364 3.77 18.09 20.61
CA LEU A 364 3.33 18.62 19.34
C LEU A 364 3.70 20.11 19.34
N ALA A 365 4.15 20.66 18.21
CA ALA A 365 4.28 22.08 17.99
C ALA A 365 3.27 22.48 16.92
N VAL A 366 2.59 23.62 17.09
CA VAL A 366 1.62 24.12 16.11
C VAL A 366 2.15 25.40 15.49
N VAL A 367 2.19 25.45 14.16
CA VAL A 367 2.58 26.62 13.37
C VAL A 367 1.40 27.10 12.56
N LYS A 368 1.00 28.37 12.73
CA LYS A 368 0.09 29.06 11.79
C LYS A 368 0.94 29.84 10.79
N ALA A 369 0.92 29.46 9.52
CA ALA A 369 1.88 29.97 8.51
C ALA A 369 1.32 31.09 7.60
N THR A 370 0.10 31.56 7.85
CA THR A 370 -0.58 32.58 7.02
C THR A 370 -1.42 33.51 7.89
N THR A 371 -1.99 34.55 7.31
CA THR A 371 -2.95 35.44 7.99
C THR A 371 -4.27 34.70 8.31
N GLY A 372 -5.05 35.24 9.25
CA GLY A 372 -6.35 34.68 9.67
C GLY A 372 -6.31 33.95 11.01
N THR A 373 -7.50 33.60 11.51
CA THR A 373 -7.69 33.03 12.85
C THR A 373 -7.22 31.57 12.92
N LEU A 374 -6.44 31.23 13.95
CA LEU A 374 -6.27 29.84 14.38
C LEU A 374 -7.36 29.51 15.38
N THR A 375 -8.33 28.69 14.98
CA THR A 375 -9.39 28.23 15.89
C THR A 375 -9.08 26.83 16.39
N VAL A 376 -8.93 26.71 17.72
CA VAL A 376 -8.73 25.44 18.43
C VAL A 376 -9.82 25.37 19.51
N SER A 377 -10.91 24.65 19.22
CA SER A 377 -12.17 24.76 19.97
C SER A 377 -12.65 23.49 20.66
N SER A 378 -11.90 22.39 20.56
CA SER A 378 -12.21 21.18 21.32
C SER A 378 -12.02 21.40 22.84
N ALA A 379 -13.03 21.03 23.64
CA ALA A 379 -12.93 21.07 25.10
C ALA A 379 -11.91 20.05 25.66
N ASN A 380 -11.48 19.09 24.83
CA ASN A 380 -10.60 17.98 25.23
C ASN A 380 -9.14 18.19 24.83
N ASN A 381 -8.76 19.42 24.43
CA ASN A 381 -7.37 19.73 24.12
C ASN A 381 -6.49 19.62 25.36
N THR A 382 -5.42 18.84 25.26
CA THR A 382 -4.42 18.63 26.33
C THR A 382 -2.99 18.98 25.88
N TYR A 383 -2.84 19.38 24.62
CA TYR A 383 -1.63 19.92 24.03
C TYR A 383 -0.97 20.98 24.94
N SER A 384 0.32 20.80 25.17
CA SER A 384 1.15 21.69 26.00
C SER A 384 2.41 22.18 25.29
N GLY A 385 2.55 21.90 23.99
CA GLY A 385 3.73 22.28 23.23
C GLY A 385 3.72 23.72 22.74
N GLY A 386 4.76 24.10 21.99
CA GLY A 386 4.98 25.46 21.52
C GLY A 386 4.11 25.83 20.32
N THR A 387 3.35 26.93 20.45
CA THR A 387 2.58 27.50 19.33
C THR A 387 3.36 28.66 18.72
N THR A 388 3.71 28.55 17.44
CA THR A 388 4.33 29.63 16.67
C THR A 388 3.30 30.21 15.71
N ILE A 389 3.14 31.53 15.72
CA ILE A 389 2.27 32.23 14.78
C ILE A 389 3.20 33.09 13.92
N VAL A 390 3.32 32.72 12.64
CA VAL A 390 4.16 33.41 11.68
C VAL A 390 3.27 34.39 10.93
N ASP A 391 3.62 35.68 10.98
CA ASP A 391 2.95 36.67 10.15
C ASP A 391 3.26 36.36 8.68
N GLY A 392 2.22 36.28 7.84
CA GLY A 392 2.32 36.02 6.41
C GLY A 392 2.90 37.18 5.61
N GLY A 393 3.61 38.12 6.25
CA GLY A 393 4.21 39.30 5.63
C GLY A 393 3.20 40.38 5.21
N GLY A 394 1.97 40.32 5.71
CA GLY A 394 0.93 41.30 5.41
C GLY A 394 0.44 41.93 6.70
N SER A 395 0.45 43.27 6.78
CA SER A 395 -0.04 44.08 7.90
C SER A 395 -1.37 43.57 8.46
N GLY A 396 -1.29 42.67 9.43
CA GLY A 396 -2.42 41.95 10.00
C GLY A 396 -2.40 42.10 11.52
N SER A 397 -3.53 42.49 12.09
CA SER A 397 -3.70 42.55 13.54
C SER A 397 -3.65 41.15 14.13
N PHE A 398 -2.74 40.93 15.09
CA PHE A 398 -2.73 39.73 15.92
C PHE A 398 -3.82 39.81 17.00
N ALA A 399 -4.78 38.87 16.98
CA ALA A 399 -5.83 38.78 17.99
C ALA A 399 -5.90 37.36 18.55
N ILE A 400 -5.63 37.20 19.85
CA ILE A 400 -5.95 35.98 20.59
C ILE A 400 -7.35 36.17 21.20
N ALA A 401 -8.37 35.56 20.59
CA ALA A 401 -9.68 35.48 21.20
C ALA A 401 -9.70 34.32 22.22
N LEU A 402 -9.42 34.63 23.48
CA LEU A 402 -9.61 33.67 24.57
C LEU A 402 -11.12 33.56 24.86
N GLY A 403 -11.68 32.36 24.69
CA GLY A 403 -13.03 32.08 25.17
C GLY A 403 -13.13 32.31 26.68
N ALA A 404 -14.34 32.56 27.20
CA ALA A 404 -14.60 33.06 28.56
C ALA A 404 -14.05 32.22 29.75
N ASN A 405 -13.32 31.13 29.51
CA ASN A 405 -12.72 30.25 30.52
C ASN A 405 -11.31 29.73 30.15
N HIS A 406 -10.60 30.33 29.19
CA HIS A 406 -9.27 29.88 28.78
C HIS A 406 -8.16 30.80 29.33
N ALA A 407 -7.31 30.28 30.19
CA ALA A 407 -6.07 30.93 30.60
C ALA A 407 -4.94 30.62 29.60
N LEU A 408 -4.05 31.58 29.35
CA LEU A 408 -2.76 31.27 28.71
C LEU A 408 -1.99 30.36 29.68
N GLY A 409 -1.70 29.13 29.25
CA GLY A 409 -0.86 28.21 30.02
C GLY A 409 0.53 28.82 30.29
N SER A 410 1.26 28.30 31.26
CA SER A 410 2.57 28.81 31.71
C SER A 410 3.73 28.67 30.70
N GLY A 411 3.45 28.40 29.43
CA GLY A 411 4.45 28.32 28.36
C GLY A 411 4.77 29.69 27.75
N PRO A 412 6.00 29.92 27.27
CA PRO A 412 6.34 31.16 26.59
C PRO A 412 5.56 31.29 25.27
N LEU A 413 4.79 32.37 25.13
CA LEU A 413 4.26 32.82 23.84
C LEU A 413 5.38 33.56 23.09
N ALA A 414 6.02 32.88 22.14
CA ALA A 414 6.98 33.51 21.25
C ALA A 414 6.23 34.24 20.12
N ILE A 415 6.18 35.56 20.18
CA ILE A 415 5.72 36.41 19.08
C ILE A 415 6.97 36.71 18.23
N GLY A 416 7.00 36.21 16.99
CA GLY A 416 8.07 36.53 16.04
C GLY A 416 8.12 38.03 15.80
N THR A 417 9.33 38.59 15.65
CA THR A 417 9.53 40.02 15.39
C THR A 417 8.74 40.48 14.17
N LEU A 418 7.93 41.52 14.34
CA LEU A 418 7.19 42.24 13.28
C LEU A 418 8.13 42.80 12.20
#